data_AF-A0A523IT30-F1
#
_entry.id   AF-A0A523IT30-F1
#
_cell.length_a   1.000
_cell.length_b   1.000
_cell.length_c   1.000
_cell.angle_alpha   90.00
_cell.angle_beta   90.00
_cell.angle_gamma   90.00
#
_symmetry.space_group_name_H-M   'P 1'
#
loop_
_entity.id
_entity.type
_entity.pdbx_description
1 polymer ?
#
loop_
_entity_poly.entity_id
_entity_poly.type
_entity_poly.pdbx_seq_one_letter_code
_entity_poly.pdbx_strand_id
1 'polypeptide(L)'
;MSAIKDEGKTIHLSELDEFLASAILDFEEMPFRISVSKIGAQGYITIAHGKTTTRIREGGIDFELSPSEYQSLDSIEIEDFTNQTIYTSSAYEFFDFILMYFSYLECILDFTDNSWRINILKYKESDTKNEI
;
A
#
# COMPACT_ATOMS: atom_id res chain seq x y z
N MET A 1 -1.24 -20.31 -6.16
CA MET A 1 -2.15 -19.19 -5.84
C MET A 1 -2.36 -19.21 -4.34
N SER A 2 -1.97 -18.15 -3.64
CA SER A 2 -2.26 -18.04 -2.22
C SER A 2 -3.50 -17.19 -2.03
N ALA A 3 -4.37 -17.60 -1.10
CA ALA A 3 -5.65 -16.96 -0.83
C ALA A 3 -5.48 -15.91 0.28
N ILE A 4 -6.07 -14.73 0.08
CA ILE A 4 -6.29 -13.75 1.15
C ILE A 4 -7.18 -14.44 2.19
N LYS A 5 -6.82 -14.41 3.48
CA LYS A 5 -7.73 -14.89 4.53
C LYS A 5 -8.85 -13.86 4.68
N ASP A 6 -10.09 -14.32 4.52
CA ASP A 6 -11.30 -13.51 4.28
C ASP A 6 -11.83 -12.71 5.50
N GLU A 7 -11.08 -12.59 6.59
CA GLU A 7 -11.51 -11.77 7.74
C GLU A 7 -10.78 -10.42 7.71
N GLY A 8 -11.30 -9.50 6.89
CA GLY A 8 -10.83 -8.12 6.83
C GLY A 8 -10.91 -7.45 8.20
N LYS A 9 -9.78 -6.94 8.71
CA LYS A 9 -9.72 -6.16 9.94
C LYS A 9 -9.92 -4.69 9.61
N THR A 10 -10.72 -3.99 10.41
CA THR A 10 -10.79 -2.53 10.35
C THR A 10 -9.81 -1.94 11.34
N ILE A 11 -8.91 -1.07 10.87
CA ILE A 11 -7.91 -0.37 11.68
C ILE A 11 -7.90 1.11 11.32
N HIS A 12 -7.35 1.94 12.21
CA HIS A 12 -7.00 3.30 11.82
C HIS A 12 -5.73 3.25 10.96
N LEU A 13 -5.63 4.10 9.95
CA LEU A 13 -4.53 4.11 8.99
C LEU A 13 -3.17 4.32 9.69
N SER A 14 -3.12 5.10 10.76
CA SER A 14 -1.90 5.30 11.58
C SER A 14 -1.40 4.02 12.27
N GLU A 15 -2.22 2.97 12.37
CA GLU A 15 -1.87 1.67 12.95
C GLU A 15 -1.32 0.70 11.88
N LEU A 16 -1.24 1.13 10.62
CA LEU A 16 -0.93 0.26 9.50
C LEU A 16 0.48 -0.34 9.61
N ASP A 17 1.49 0.46 9.94
CA ASP A 17 2.87 -0.03 10.05
C ASP A 17 3.00 -1.11 11.13
N GLU A 18 2.37 -0.92 12.29
CA GLU A 18 2.35 -1.90 13.37
C GLU A 18 1.60 -3.18 12.95
N PHE A 19 0.44 -3.03 12.31
CA PHE A 19 -0.34 -4.16 11.81
C PHE A 19 0.46 -5.00 10.81
N LEU A 20 1.12 -4.35 9.85
CA LEU A 20 1.90 -5.03 8.82
C LEU A 20 3.16 -5.67 9.41
N ALA A 21 3.84 -5.01 10.36
CA ALA A 21 4.97 -5.58 11.08
C ALA A 21 4.58 -6.88 11.80
N SER A 22 3.42 -6.91 12.46
CA SER A 22 2.89 -8.14 13.06
C SER A 22 2.60 -9.22 12.01
N ALA A 23 1.99 -8.84 10.87
CA ALA A 23 1.64 -9.79 9.82
C ALA A 23 2.87 -10.44 9.16
N ILE A 24 3.98 -9.70 9.03
CA ILE A 24 5.27 -10.23 8.54
C ILE A 24 5.76 -11.38 9.43
N LEU A 25 5.71 -11.18 10.76
CA LEU A 25 6.16 -12.19 11.72
C LEU A 25 5.30 -13.45 11.62
N ASP A 26 3.98 -13.30 11.48
CA ASP A 26 3.05 -14.42 11.29
C ASP A 26 3.31 -15.20 9.98
N PHE A 27 3.98 -14.55 9.02
CA PHE A 27 4.30 -15.11 7.71
C PHE A 27 5.79 -15.45 7.53
N GLU A 28 6.55 -15.52 8.61
CA GLU A 28 7.97 -15.91 8.58
C GLU A 28 8.80 -15.04 7.62
N GLU A 29 8.57 -13.72 7.63
CA GLU A 29 9.29 -12.76 6.79
C GLU A 29 9.17 -13.01 5.28
N MET A 30 8.08 -13.69 4.89
CA MET A 30 7.70 -13.84 3.49
C MET A 30 6.82 -12.68 3.04
N PRO A 31 6.83 -12.36 1.73
CA PRO A 31 5.93 -11.37 1.19
C PRO A 31 4.50 -11.82 1.39
N PHE A 32 3.60 -10.86 1.52
CA PHE A 32 2.19 -11.14 1.71
C PHE A 32 1.36 -10.21 0.85
N ARG A 33 0.20 -10.71 0.47
CA ARG A 33 -0.78 -9.94 -0.27
C ARG A 33 -1.67 -9.23 0.73
N ILE A 34 -1.97 -7.97 0.47
CA ILE A 34 -2.98 -7.20 1.19
C ILE A 34 -4.03 -6.65 0.25
N SER A 35 -5.22 -6.41 0.78
CA SER A 35 -6.20 -5.53 0.16
C SER A 35 -6.64 -4.48 1.15
N VAL A 36 -6.61 -3.22 0.75
CA VAL A 36 -6.92 -2.05 1.57
C VAL A 36 -8.09 -1.31 0.92
N SER A 37 -9.10 -0.97 1.73
CA SER A 37 -10.28 -0.22 1.29
C SER A 37 -10.55 0.93 2.23
N LYS A 38 -10.82 2.11 1.69
CA LYS A 38 -11.25 3.27 2.48
C LYS A 38 -12.64 3.04 3.07
N ILE A 39 -12.82 3.40 4.34
CA ILE A 39 -14.13 3.46 4.99
C ILE A 39 -14.53 4.94 5.06
N GLY A 40 -15.82 5.26 4.90
CA GLY A 40 -16.32 6.65 4.90
C GLY A 40 -16.11 7.46 6.19
N ALA A 41 -15.43 6.91 7.20
CA ALA A 41 -14.98 7.62 8.39
C ALA A 41 -13.51 8.07 8.21
N GLN A 42 -13.18 9.28 8.67
CA GLN A 42 -11.83 9.84 8.50
C GLN A 42 -10.76 8.90 9.08
N GLY A 43 -9.80 8.50 8.24
CA GLY A 43 -8.61 7.75 8.64
C GLY A 43 -8.79 6.24 8.84
N TYR A 44 -9.98 5.65 8.62
CA TYR A 44 -10.17 4.20 8.81
C TYR A 44 -10.10 3.42 7.50
N ILE A 45 -9.46 2.26 7.56
CA ILE A 45 -9.34 1.32 6.43
C ILE A 45 -9.76 -0.09 6.84
N THR A 46 -10.34 -0.83 5.89
CA THR A 46 -10.43 -2.29 6.00
C THR A 46 -9.22 -2.90 5.31
N ILE A 47 -8.49 -3.75 6.04
CA ILE A 47 -7.34 -4.49 5.53
C ILE A 47 -7.59 -6.00 5.64
N ALA A 48 -7.46 -6.70 4.52
CA ALA A 48 -7.35 -8.16 4.49
C ALA A 48 -5.95 -8.55 4.03
N HIS A 49 -5.43 -9.68 4.49
CA HIS A 49 -4.08 -10.12 4.15
C HIS A 49 -4.01 -11.64 3.96
N GLY A 50 -3.01 -12.11 3.21
CA GLY A 50 -2.76 -13.52 3.02
C GLY A 50 -1.33 -13.76 2.55
N LYS A 51 -0.83 -14.99 2.76
CA LYS A 51 0.53 -15.37 2.34
C LYS A 51 0.69 -15.13 0.83
N THR A 52 1.90 -14.93 0.34
CA THR A 52 2.21 -15.12 -1.08
C THR A 52 3.64 -15.61 -1.23
N THR A 53 3.91 -16.36 -2.30
CA THR A 53 5.28 -16.75 -2.67
C THR A 53 5.88 -15.81 -3.72
N THR A 54 5.15 -14.76 -4.10
CA THR A 54 5.58 -13.80 -5.09
C THR A 54 6.50 -12.77 -4.43
N ARG A 55 7.80 -12.86 -4.70
CA ARG A 55 8.80 -11.86 -4.30
C ARG A 55 8.75 -10.66 -5.24
N ILE A 56 8.97 -9.47 -4.68
CA ILE A 56 9.06 -8.23 -5.45
C ILE A 56 10.49 -8.11 -6.00
N ARG A 57 10.61 -7.90 -7.32
CA ARG A 57 11.91 -7.74 -8.00
C ARG A 57 12.49 -6.36 -7.71
N GLU A 58 13.81 -6.23 -7.88
CA GLU A 58 14.52 -4.95 -7.72
C GLU A 58 14.17 -3.95 -8.83
N GLY A 59 14.17 -2.67 -8.48
CA GLY A 59 13.84 -1.53 -9.36
C GLY A 59 12.45 -0.96 -9.06
N GLY A 60 12.32 0.36 -9.04
CA GLY A 60 11.10 1.05 -8.65
C GLY A 60 11.32 2.50 -8.22
N ILE A 61 10.33 3.06 -7.52
CA ILE A 61 10.24 4.45 -7.10
C ILE A 61 10.45 4.54 -5.59
N ASP A 62 11.36 5.39 -5.14
CA ASP A 62 11.56 5.69 -3.71
C ASP A 62 10.57 6.79 -3.26
N PHE A 63 9.58 6.39 -2.46
CA PHE A 63 8.55 7.24 -1.89
C PHE A 63 9.08 8.11 -0.74
N GLU A 64 10.03 7.61 0.07
CA GLU A 64 10.68 8.42 1.13
C GLU A 64 11.36 9.69 0.60
N LEU A 65 11.80 9.66 -0.66
CA LEU A 65 12.55 10.74 -1.31
C LEU A 65 11.68 11.59 -2.25
N SER A 66 10.39 11.31 -2.38
CA SER A 66 9.52 12.06 -3.31
C SER A 66 8.07 11.98 -2.87
N PRO A 67 7.62 13.02 -2.17
CA PRO A 67 6.77 14.00 -2.87
C PRO A 67 7.09 15.48 -2.59
N SER A 68 8.07 15.75 -1.73
CA SER A 68 8.42 17.11 -1.27
C SER A 68 9.78 17.60 -1.78
N GLU A 69 10.66 16.71 -2.28
CA GLU A 69 12.05 17.09 -2.61
C GLU A 69 12.38 17.27 -4.10
N TYR A 70 11.53 16.92 -5.08
CA TYR A 70 11.88 17.19 -6.51
C TYR A 70 10.77 17.55 -7.50
N GLN A 71 9.49 17.29 -7.23
CA GLN A 71 8.42 17.64 -8.18
C GLN A 71 7.16 17.96 -7.40
N SER A 72 6.40 18.94 -7.87
CA SER A 72 5.06 19.19 -7.32
C SER A 72 4.30 17.87 -7.37
N LEU A 73 3.60 17.52 -6.29
CA LEU A 73 2.64 16.41 -6.27
C LEU A 73 1.61 16.50 -7.41
N ASP A 74 1.46 17.68 -8.02
CA ASP A 74 0.67 17.92 -9.24
C ASP A 74 1.26 17.31 -10.51
N SER A 75 2.51 16.85 -10.49
CA SER A 75 3.28 16.40 -11.67
C SER A 75 3.66 14.92 -11.66
N ILE A 76 3.40 14.18 -10.58
CA ILE A 76 3.59 12.73 -10.56
C ILE A 76 2.31 12.08 -11.09
N GLU A 77 2.43 11.26 -12.14
CA GLU A 77 1.29 10.54 -12.68
C GLU A 77 0.97 9.35 -11.76
N ILE A 78 -0.30 9.17 -11.41
CA ILE A 78 -0.76 8.05 -10.58
C ILE A 78 -0.37 6.69 -11.21
N GLU A 79 -0.23 6.65 -12.54
CA GLU A 79 0.24 5.50 -13.30
C GLU A 79 1.65 5.04 -12.89
N ASP A 80 2.51 5.95 -12.41
CA ASP A 80 3.85 5.62 -11.94
C ASP A 80 3.81 4.70 -10.71
N PHE A 81 2.92 4.97 -9.77
CA PHE A 81 2.73 4.16 -8.55
C PHE A 81 2.09 2.80 -8.84
N THR A 82 1.28 2.69 -9.90
CA THR A 82 0.55 1.45 -10.20
C THR A 82 1.31 0.48 -11.10
N ASN A 83 2.34 0.95 -11.80
CA ASN A 83 3.12 0.15 -12.74
C ASN A 83 4.53 -0.20 -12.24
N GLN A 84 4.99 0.40 -11.15
CA GLN A 84 6.34 0.21 -10.62
C GLN A 84 6.31 -0.29 -9.16
N THR A 85 7.39 -0.93 -8.73
CA THR A 85 7.61 -1.19 -7.31
C THR A 85 7.79 0.14 -6.59
N ILE A 86 7.18 0.28 -5.42
CA ILE A 86 7.34 1.44 -4.55
C ILE A 86 8.16 1.04 -3.34
N TYR A 87 9.11 1.88 -2.96
CA TYR A 87 9.94 1.74 -1.77
C TYR A 87 9.60 2.84 -0.77
N THR A 88 9.30 2.48 0.47
CA THR A 88 8.99 3.46 1.53
C THR A 88 9.48 2.96 2.89
N SER A 89 9.87 3.83 3.81
CA SER A 89 10.14 3.42 5.20
C SER A 89 8.85 3.20 5.99
N SER A 90 7.76 3.85 5.57
CA SER A 90 6.46 3.76 6.21
C SER A 90 5.40 3.38 5.18
N ALA A 91 4.73 2.25 5.42
CA ALA A 91 3.56 1.90 4.63
C ALA A 91 2.42 2.89 4.92
N TYR A 92 2.31 3.39 6.16
CA TYR A 92 1.36 4.45 6.50
C TYR A 92 1.49 5.66 5.56
N GLU A 93 2.68 6.23 5.39
CA GLU A 93 2.86 7.43 4.57
C GLU A 93 2.45 7.20 3.11
N PHE A 94 2.83 6.04 2.56
CA PHE A 94 2.42 5.66 1.21
C PHE A 94 0.89 5.51 1.11
N PHE A 95 0.28 4.76 2.04
CA PHE A 95 -1.16 4.49 2.00
C PHE A 95 -2.01 5.73 2.28
N ASP A 96 -1.54 6.67 3.09
CA ASP A 96 -2.20 7.96 3.33
C ASP A 96 -2.32 8.77 2.04
N PHE A 97 -1.22 8.86 1.29
CA PHE A 97 -1.19 9.54 0.00
C PHE A 97 -2.01 8.82 -1.07
N ILE A 98 -1.70 7.55 -1.33
CA ILE A 98 -2.24 6.83 -2.48
C ILE A 98 -3.75 6.62 -2.38
N LEU A 99 -4.28 6.48 -1.15
CA LEU A 99 -5.71 6.32 -0.96
C LEU A 99 -6.48 7.61 -1.25
N MET A 100 -5.85 8.79 -1.35
CA MET A 100 -6.51 9.99 -1.87
C MET A 100 -7.09 9.75 -3.28
N TYR A 101 -6.39 8.95 -4.09
CA TYR A 101 -6.74 8.66 -5.47
C TYR A 101 -7.51 7.36 -5.65
N PHE A 102 -7.37 6.40 -4.73
CA PHE A 102 -7.98 5.09 -4.83
C PHE A 102 -8.88 4.76 -3.64
N SER A 103 -10.07 4.26 -3.94
CA SER A 103 -11.00 3.72 -2.93
C SER A 103 -10.64 2.30 -2.49
N TYR A 104 -9.91 1.57 -3.33
CA TYR A 104 -9.46 0.19 -3.10
C TYR A 104 -8.10 -0.06 -3.72
N LEU A 105 -7.27 -0.83 -3.02
CA LEU A 105 -5.97 -1.32 -3.50
C LEU A 105 -5.79 -2.80 -3.11
N GLU A 106 -5.32 -3.63 -4.04
CA GLU A 106 -4.74 -4.95 -3.77
C GLU A 106 -3.25 -4.87 -4.07
N CYS A 107 -2.40 -5.17 -3.09
CA CYS A 107 -0.95 -5.04 -3.21
C CYS A 107 -0.22 -6.32 -2.77
N ILE A 108 0.99 -6.50 -3.25
CA ILE A 108 2.00 -7.34 -2.57
C ILE A 108 2.85 -6.41 -1.73
N LEU A 109 3.11 -6.82 -0.49
CA LEU A 109 4.07 -6.21 0.41
C LEU A 109 5.22 -7.18 0.66
N ASP A 110 6.44 -6.66 0.59
CA ASP A 110 7.66 -7.33 1.02
C ASP A 110 8.44 -6.34 1.89
N PHE A 111 8.95 -6.78 3.04
CA PHE A 111 9.78 -5.93 3.90
C PHE A 111 11.17 -6.51 3.91
N THR A 112 12.15 -5.70 3.52
CA THR A 112 13.53 -6.12 3.37
C THR A 112 14.45 -5.07 3.93
N ASP A 113 15.47 -5.49 4.68
CA ASP A 113 16.45 -4.63 5.31
C ASP A 113 15.77 -3.59 6.20
N ASN A 114 15.39 -2.43 5.63
CA ASN A 114 14.74 -1.33 6.33
C ASN A 114 13.62 -0.64 5.52
N SER A 115 13.10 -1.26 4.46
CA SER A 115 12.06 -0.65 3.63
C SER A 115 10.93 -1.60 3.26
N TRP A 116 9.74 -1.02 3.16
CA TRP A 116 8.59 -1.62 2.51
C TRP A 116 8.75 -1.54 1.01
N ARG A 117 8.63 -2.69 0.34
CA ARG A 117 8.45 -2.80 -1.10
C ARG A 117 7.00 -3.11 -1.38
N ILE A 118 6.37 -2.29 -2.20
CA ILE A 118 4.93 -2.35 -2.48
C ILE A 118 4.75 -2.49 -3.98
N ASN A 119 3.96 -3.48 -4.40
CA ASN A 119 3.55 -3.62 -5.80
C ASN A 119 2.03 -3.67 -5.89
N ILE A 120 1.43 -2.69 -6.56
CA ILE A 120 -0.02 -2.61 -6.73
C ILE A 120 -0.44 -3.62 -7.81
N LEU A 121 -1.31 -4.54 -7.44
CA LEU A 121 -1.85 -5.57 -8.33
C LEU A 121 -3.18 -5.16 -8.96
N LYS A 122 -4.03 -4.52 -8.15
CA LYS A 122 -5.35 -4.03 -8.56
C LYS A 122 -5.70 -2.79 -7.77
N TYR A 123 -6.54 -1.95 -8.37
CA TYR A 123 -7.01 -0.74 -7.72
C TYR A 123 -8.41 -0.39 -8.22
N LYS A 124 -9.11 0.45 -7.45
CA LYS A 124 -10.31 1.15 -7.87
C LYS A 124 -10.12 2.64 -7.58
N GLU A 125 -10.26 3.49 -8.59
CA GLU A 125 -10.24 4.95 -8.40
C GLU A 125 -11.27 5.37 -7.34
N SER A 126 -10.97 6.44 -6.61
CA SER A 126 -11.98 7.10 -5.79
C SER A 126 -12.97 7.78 -6.73
N ASP A 127 -14.26 7.72 -6.42
CA ASP A 127 -15.31 8.37 -7.21
C ASP A 127 -15.24 9.93 -7.13
N THR A 128 -14.16 10.48 -6.59
CA THR A 128 -13.86 11.92 -6.48
C THR A 128 -13.45 12.52 -7.83
N LYS A 129 -14.28 12.33 -8.86
CA LYS A 129 -14.30 13.22 -10.01
C LYS A 129 -15.34 14.31 -9.75
N ASN A 130 -14.84 15.54 -9.61
CA ASN A 130 -15.54 16.82 -9.62
C ASN A 130 -16.27 17.24 -8.34
N GLU A 131 -15.58 18.03 -7.50
CA GLU A 131 -16.16 19.30 -7.08
C GLU A 131 -15.12 20.39 -7.38
N ILE A 132 -15.53 21.34 -8.22
CA ILE A 132 -14.78 22.50 -8.71
C ILE A 132 -14.84 23.60 -7.64
#